data_AF-A0A535B6M8-F1
#
_entry.id   AF-A0A535B6M8-F1
#
_cell.length_a   1.000
_cell.length_b   1.000
_cell.length_c   1.000
_cell.angle_alpha   90.00
_cell.angle_beta   90.00
_cell.angle_gamma   90.00
#
_symmetry.space_group_name_H-M   'P 1'
#
loop_
_entity.id
_entity.type
_entity.pdbx_description
1 polymer ?
#
loop_
_entity_poly.entity_id
_entity_poly.type
_entity_poly.pdbx_seq_one_letter_code
_entity_poly.pdbx_strand_id
1 'polypeptide(L)'
;MDARSVSPKSADDDLNYEINLRPRGFDEYIGQEQVKENLRVAIAAARGRSDVLDHLLFHGPPGLGKTSLAYIIAREMGVNI
;
A
#
# COMPACT_ATOMS: atom_id res chain seq x y z
N MET A 1 7.58 -36.56 -15.85
CA MET A 1 7.20 -35.82 -14.63
C MET A 1 8.21 -34.71 -14.48
N ASP A 2 7.87 -33.53 -15.00
CA ASP A 2 8.78 -32.38 -15.01
C ASP A 2 8.98 -31.86 -13.59
N ALA A 3 10.21 -31.98 -13.10
CA ALA A 3 10.62 -31.42 -11.82
C ALA A 3 10.57 -29.90 -11.93
N ARG A 4 9.51 -29.29 -11.41
CA ARG A 4 9.46 -27.85 -11.15
C ARG A 4 10.51 -27.53 -10.08
N SER A 5 11.71 -27.19 -10.53
CA SER A 5 12.77 -26.60 -9.74
C SER A 5 12.31 -25.22 -9.27
N VAL A 6 11.73 -25.13 -8.07
CA VAL A 6 11.49 -23.86 -7.39
C VAL A 6 12.71 -23.60 -6.50
N SER A 7 13.58 -22.69 -6.96
CA SER A 7 14.71 -22.22 -6.15
C SER A 7 14.21 -21.20 -5.11
N PRO A 8 14.69 -21.24 -3.85
CA PRO A 8 14.18 -20.40 -2.76
C PRO A 8 14.75 -18.97 -2.76
N LYS A 9 15.61 -18.61 -3.72
CA LYS A 9 16.03 -17.22 -3.91
C LYS A 9 14.94 -16.54 -4.74
N SER A 10 14.21 -15.62 -4.13
CA SER A 10 13.40 -14.65 -4.87
C SER A 10 14.27 -14.06 -5.97
N ALA A 11 13.97 -14.39 -7.23
CA ALA A 11 14.67 -13.77 -8.34
C ALA A 11 14.34 -12.27 -8.28
N ASP A 12 15.28 -11.42 -8.67
CA ASP A 12 15.08 -9.97 -8.68
C ASP A 12 13.82 -9.57 -9.49
N ASP A 13 13.50 -10.37 -10.51
CA ASP A 13 12.27 -10.29 -11.29
C ASP A 13 10.99 -10.57 -10.49
N ASP A 14 11.00 -11.52 -9.55
CA ASP A 14 9.83 -11.83 -8.71
C ASP A 14 9.52 -10.68 -7.75
N LEU A 15 10.56 -10.06 -7.18
CA LEU A 15 10.41 -8.90 -6.30
C LEU A 15 9.88 -7.69 -7.07
N ASN A 16 10.43 -7.43 -8.27
CA ASN A 16 9.94 -6.38 -9.14
C ASN A 16 8.50 -6.62 -9.58
N TYR A 17 8.13 -7.87 -9.88
CA TYR A 17 6.77 -8.24 -10.23
C TYR A 17 5.79 -8.00 -9.06
N GLU A 18 6.17 -8.39 -7.84
CA GLU A 18 5.35 -8.20 -6.63
C GLU A 18 5.15 -6.72 -6.29
N ILE A 19 6.17 -5.87 -6.51
CA ILE A 19 6.06 -4.41 -6.36
C ILE A 19 5.06 -3.84 -7.37
N ASN A 20 5.13 -4.28 -8.63
CA ASN A 20 4.24 -3.80 -9.69
C ASN A 20 2.77 -4.23 -9.51
N LEU A 21 2.51 -5.32 -8.77
CA LEU A 21 1.16 -5.77 -8.42
C LEU A 21 0.50 -4.92 -7.33
N ARG A 22 1.24 -4.08 -6.60
CA ARG A 22 0.66 -3.26 -5.54
C ARG A 22 -0.10 -2.07 -6.14
N PRO A 23 -1.29 -1.77 -5.62
CA PRO A 23 -2.08 -0.64 -6.10
C PRO A 23 -1.34 0.68 -5.86
N ARG A 24 -1.38 1.54 -6.87
CA ARG A 24 -0.66 2.82 -6.87
C ARG A 24 -1.44 3.94 -6.20
N GLY A 25 -2.76 3.80 -6.08
CA GLY A 25 -3.66 4.79 -5.48
C GLY A 25 -4.94 4.15 -4.94
N PHE A 26 -5.81 4.97 -4.34
CA PHE A 26 -7.06 4.49 -3.74
C PHE A 26 -8.03 3.86 -4.75
N ASP A 27 -7.98 4.26 -6.01
CA ASP A 27 -8.88 3.75 -7.06
C ASP A 27 -8.47 2.34 -7.52
N GLU A 28 -7.18 2.00 -7.39
CA GLU A 28 -6.66 0.65 -7.64
C GLU A 28 -6.79 -0.26 -6.39
N TYR A 29 -7.06 0.33 -5.20
CA TYR A 29 -7.23 -0.42 -3.95
C TYR A 29 -8.68 -0.90 -3.79
N ILE A 30 -8.88 -2.20 -4.03
CA ILE A 30 -10.20 -2.81 -4.05
C ILE A 30 -10.69 -3.13 -2.63
N GLY A 31 -11.92 -2.72 -2.31
CA GLY A 31 -12.55 -2.92 -1.01
C GLY A 31 -12.11 -1.90 0.05
N GLN A 32 -12.43 -2.20 1.31
CA GLN A 32 -12.13 -1.34 2.48
C GLN A 32 -12.67 0.10 2.34
N GLU A 33 -13.86 0.27 1.76
CA GLU A 33 -14.42 1.59 1.41
C GLU A 33 -14.43 2.58 2.58
N GLN A 34 -14.81 2.12 3.78
CA GLN A 34 -14.81 2.95 4.98
C GLN A 34 -13.41 3.43 5.37
N VAL A 35 -12.39 2.58 5.24
CA VAL A 35 -11.00 2.94 5.52
C VAL A 35 -10.50 3.95 4.47
N LYS A 36 -10.79 3.71 3.19
CA LYS A 36 -10.43 4.63 2.11
C LYS A 36 -11.02 6.01 2.35
N GLU A 37 -12.31 6.09 2.70
CA GLU A 37 -12.98 7.36 2.96
C GLU A 37 -12.36 8.12 4.14
N ASN A 38 -12.16 7.44 5.27
CA ASN A 38 -11.53 8.05 6.44
C ASN A 38 -10.13 8.57 6.13
N LEU A 39 -9.33 7.81 5.36
CA LEU A 39 -7.99 8.23 4.95
C LEU A 39 -8.02 9.43 4.01
N ARG A 40 -8.94 9.47 3.03
CA ARG A 40 -9.10 10.63 2.14
C ARG A 40 -9.41 11.90 2.92
N VAL A 41 -10.31 11.83 3.90
CA VAL A 41 -10.64 12.96 4.77
C VAL A 41 -9.42 13.40 5.60
N ALA A 42 -8.71 12.46 6.22
CA ALA A 42 -7.54 12.76 7.04
C ALA A 42 -6.40 13.41 6.22
N ILE A 43 -6.11 12.85 5.04
CA ILE A 43 -5.11 13.38 4.10
C ILE A 43 -5.51 14.76 3.61
N ALA A 44 -6.76 14.95 3.20
CA ALA A 44 -7.26 16.25 2.74
C ALA A 44 -7.15 17.30 3.84
N ALA A 45 -7.45 16.95 5.10
CA ALA A 45 -7.34 17.84 6.24
C ALA A 45 -5.88 18.22 6.54
N ALA A 46 -4.95 17.25 6.54
CA ALA A 46 -3.53 17.49 6.74
C ALA A 46 -2.95 18.41 5.64
N ARG A 47 -3.25 18.08 4.37
CA ARG A 47 -2.83 18.89 3.21
C ARG A 47 -3.42 20.30 3.25
N GLY A 48 -4.69 20.44 3.63
CA GLY A 48 -5.35 21.74 3.77
C GLY A 48 -4.69 22.65 4.82
N ARG A 49 -4.06 22.06 5.85
CA ARG A 49 -3.28 22.79 6.85
C ARG A 49 -1.81 22.97 6.48
N SER A 50 -1.35 22.42 5.35
CA SER A 50 0.07 22.30 4.99
C SER A 50 0.89 21.63 6.11
N ASP A 51 0.32 20.59 6.70
CA ASP A 51 0.85 19.87 7.87
C ASP A 51 1.01 18.37 7.56
N VAL A 52 1.60 17.64 8.49
CA VAL A 52 1.76 16.18 8.39
C VAL A 52 0.45 15.45 8.67
N LEU A 53 0.36 14.21 8.16
CA LEU A 53 -0.72 13.31 8.53
C LEU A 53 -0.50 12.80 9.95
N ASP A 54 -1.58 12.73 10.74
CA ASP A 54 -1.54 12.17 12.09
C ASP A 54 -1.10 10.70 12.08
N HIS A 55 -0.67 10.21 13.24
CA HIS A 55 -0.21 8.82 13.39
C HIS A 55 -1.33 7.81 13.12
N LEU A 56 -1.02 6.80 12.30
CA LEU A 56 -1.94 5.72 11.93
C LEU A 56 -1.37 4.37 12.37
N LEU A 57 -2.24 3.50 12.87
CA LEU A 57 -1.91 2.11 13.20
C LEU A 57 -2.80 1.16 12.38
N PHE A 58 -2.20 0.41 11.46
CA PHE A 58 -2.89 -0.66 10.74
C PHE A 58 -2.66 -2.00 11.43
N HIS A 59 -3.72 -2.62 11.93
CA HIS A 59 -3.67 -3.95 12.54
C HIS A 59 -4.58 -4.94 11.80
N GLY A 60 -4.24 -6.23 11.85
CA GLY A 60 -5.05 -7.31 11.30
C GLY A 60 -4.25 -8.42 10.61
N PRO A 61 -4.92 -9.51 10.19
CA PRO A 61 -4.33 -10.65 9.50
C PRO A 61 -3.43 -10.30 8.30
N PRO A 62 -2.48 -11.17 7.91
CA PRO A 62 -1.68 -10.98 6.70
C PRO A 62 -2.57 -10.92 5.44
N GLY A 63 -2.11 -10.21 4.40
CA GLY A 63 -2.82 -10.13 3.12
C GLY A 63 -3.89 -9.03 3.00
N LEU A 64 -4.21 -8.30 4.07
CA LEU A 64 -5.23 -7.23 4.04
C LEU A 64 -4.74 -5.90 3.41
N GLY A 65 -3.56 -5.87 2.79
CA GLY A 65 -3.07 -4.66 2.11
C GLY A 65 -2.60 -3.53 3.02
N LYS A 66 -2.23 -3.81 4.28
CA LYS A 66 -1.68 -2.82 5.23
C LYS A 66 -0.47 -2.07 4.66
N THR A 67 0.47 -2.82 4.09
CA THR A 67 1.66 -2.25 3.43
C THR A 67 1.27 -1.45 2.20
N SER A 68 0.35 -1.96 1.38
CA SER A 68 -0.16 -1.23 0.20
C SER A 68 -0.80 0.11 0.56
N LEU A 69 -1.59 0.16 1.64
CA LEU A 69 -2.16 1.40 2.16
C LEU A 69 -1.08 2.40 2.59
N ALA A 70 -0.02 1.95 3.27
CA ALA A 70 1.09 2.83 3.64
C ALA A 70 1.76 3.48 2.41
N TYR A 71 1.98 2.71 1.34
CA TYR A 71 2.52 3.25 0.08
C TYR A 71 1.57 4.23 -0.62
N ILE A 72 0.26 3.92 -0.64
CA ILE A 72 -0.75 4.85 -1.18
C ILE A 72 -0.74 6.16 -0.39
N ILE A 73 -0.73 6.08 0.95
CA ILE A 73 -0.69 7.26 1.82
C ILE A 73 0.56 8.11 1.58
N ALA A 74 1.74 7.50 1.49
CA ALA A 74 2.96 8.22 1.19
C ALA A 74 2.89 8.96 -0.16
N ARG A 75 2.38 8.29 -1.19
CA ARG A 75 2.18 8.91 -2.51
C ARG A 75 1.20 10.09 -2.44
N GLU A 76 0.07 9.94 -1.76
CA GLU A 76 -0.94 11.00 -1.60
C GLU A 76 -0.42 12.20 -0.81
N MET A 77 0.48 11.95 0.14
CA MET A 77 1.18 12.97 0.91
C MET A 77 2.41 13.54 0.17
N GLY A 78 2.79 13.01 -0.99
CA GLY A 78 3.94 13.46 -1.78
C GLY A 78 5.30 13.16 -1.12
N VAL A 79 5.36 12.13 -0.27
CA VAL A 79 6.58 11.71 0.44
C VAL A 79 7.01 10.30 -0.02
N ASN A 80 8.25 9.93 0.27
CA ASN A 80 8.79 8.62 -0.11
C ASN A 80 8.92 7.70 1.13
N ILE A 81 8.76 6.38 0.92
CA ILE A 81 8.99 5.31 1.91
C ILE A 81 10.23 4.52 1.50
#